data_AF-A0A7S4RNS8-F1
#
_entry.id   AF-A0A7S4RNS8-F1
#
_cell.length_a   1.000
_cell.length_b   1.000
_cell.length_c   1.000
_cell.angle_alpha   90.00
_cell.angle_beta   90.00
_cell.angle_gamma   90.00
#
_symmetry.space_group_name_H-M   'P 1'
#
loop_
_entity.id
_entity.type
_entity.pdbx_description
1 polymer ?
#
loop_
_entity_poly.entity_id
_entity_poly.type
_entity_poly.pdbx_seq_one_letter_code
_entity_poly.pdbx_strand_id
1 'polypeptide(L)'
;GCVMCHMGAKRVRPVRGRGGNMKYRALRLDVGNIAWGSENVSKKVRILDVVYNASSNELVRTKTLCKNAIIQVDGQPFRQWYLKRYGIDLGKKGKVAKPKDKKEEGDEKKDKKDEEPEKKSRHVIAKRAARAAKQKIDPAIEDQFQSGRLLACISSRPGQSGRVDGYVLEGEELTFYKRKLEKKRK
;
A
#
# COMPACT_ATOMS: atom_id res chain seq x y z
N GLY A 1 -19.62 -16.32 -19.27
CA GLY A 1 -18.92 -16.73 -18.04
C GLY A 1 -18.35 -15.55 -17.27
N CYS A 2 -18.54 -15.55 -15.95
CA CYS A 2 -17.77 -14.71 -15.02
C CYS A 2 -16.30 -15.14 -15.09
N VAL A 3 -15.38 -14.18 -15.18
CA VAL A 3 -13.94 -14.46 -15.22
C VAL A 3 -13.38 -14.11 -13.86
N MET A 4 -12.82 -15.12 -13.18
CA MET A 4 -12.14 -14.93 -11.90
C MET A 4 -10.68 -14.55 -12.16
N CYS A 5 -10.29 -13.36 -11.67
CA CYS A 5 -8.91 -12.91 -11.73
C CYS A 5 -8.16 -13.51 -10.54
N HIS A 6 -7.01 -14.14 -10.79
CA HIS A 6 -6.17 -14.71 -9.73
C HIS A 6 -4.89 -13.90 -9.57
N MET A 7 -4.17 -14.09 -8.47
CA MET A 7 -2.84 -13.52 -8.34
C MET A 7 -1.85 -14.18 -9.30
N GLY A 8 -0.95 -13.38 -9.88
CA GLY A 8 0.16 -13.86 -10.72
C GLY A 8 0.50 -12.91 -11.86
N ALA A 9 1.47 -13.30 -12.70
CA ALA A 9 1.95 -12.47 -13.80
C ALA A 9 0.80 -11.94 -14.68
N LYS A 10 0.84 -10.62 -14.94
CA LYS A 10 -0.22 -9.90 -15.65
C LYS A 10 -0.64 -10.60 -16.94
N ARG A 11 -1.90 -11.06 -16.98
CA ARG A 11 -2.55 -11.60 -18.18
C ARG A 11 -3.94 -10.99 -18.30
N VAL A 12 -4.14 -10.18 -19.33
CA VAL A 12 -5.41 -9.48 -19.59
C VAL A 12 -5.88 -9.81 -21.00
N ARG A 13 -7.14 -10.23 -21.15
CA ARG A 13 -7.76 -10.52 -22.44
C ARG A 13 -8.74 -9.41 -22.80
N PRO A 14 -8.58 -8.72 -23.94
CA PRO A 14 -9.61 -7.83 -24.45
C PRO A 14 -10.80 -8.65 -24.95
N VAL A 15 -12.01 -8.16 -24.71
CA VAL A 15 -13.26 -8.76 -25.15
C VAL A 15 -14.12 -7.66 -25.75
N ARG A 16 -14.55 -7.85 -27.00
CA ARG A 16 -15.46 -6.92 -27.67
C ARG A 16 -16.86 -7.08 -27.09
N GLY A 17 -17.43 -5.98 -26.63
CA GLY A 17 -18.79 -5.89 -26.12
C GLY A 17 -19.76 -5.36 -27.19
N ARG A 18 -21.01 -5.17 -26.78
CA ARG A 18 -22.05 -4.54 -27.61
C ARG A 18 -21.65 -3.10 -27.98
N GLY A 19 -21.94 -2.71 -29.22
CA GLY A 19 -21.63 -1.37 -29.74
C GLY A 19 -20.15 -1.13 -30.03
N GLY A 20 -19.35 -2.19 -30.19
CA GLY A 20 -17.92 -2.05 -30.52
C GLY A 20 -17.00 -1.71 -29.35
N ASN A 21 -17.54 -1.46 -28.16
CA ASN A 21 -16.77 -1.15 -26.96
C ASN A 21 -15.87 -2.32 -26.53
N MET A 22 -14.68 -2.01 -26.02
CA MET A 22 -13.73 -3.01 -25.54
C MET A 22 -13.77 -3.10 -24.02
N LYS A 23 -13.89 -4.33 -23.49
CA LYS A 23 -13.71 -4.64 -22.07
C LYS A 23 -12.42 -5.41 -21.88
N TYR A 24 -11.73 -5.15 -20.78
CA TYR A 24 -10.48 -5.83 -20.44
C TYR A 24 -10.74 -6.81 -19.31
N ARG A 25 -10.55 -8.10 -19.57
CA ARG A 25 -10.74 -9.14 -18.55
C ARG A 25 -9.39 -9.54 -17.99
N ALA A 26 -9.12 -9.18 -16.74
CA ALA A 26 -7.95 -9.68 -16.04
C ALA A 26 -8.15 -11.17 -15.71
N LEU A 27 -7.20 -12.00 -16.15
CA LEU A 27 -7.09 -13.41 -15.75
C LEU A 27 -6.13 -13.53 -14.57
N ARG A 28 -5.01 -12.82 -14.64
CA ARG A 28 -4.00 -12.76 -13.58
C ARG A 28 -3.44 -11.36 -13.42
N LEU A 29 -3.23 -10.93 -12.18
CA LEU A 29 -2.58 -9.67 -11.81
C LEU A 29 -1.76 -9.84 -10.54
N ASP A 30 -0.60 -9.19 -10.49
CA ASP A 30 0.36 -9.18 -9.38
C ASP A 30 0.63 -7.77 -8.85
N VAL A 31 0.20 -6.75 -9.60
CA VAL A 31 0.40 -5.34 -9.30
C VAL A 31 -0.92 -4.60 -9.41
N GLY A 32 -1.16 -3.68 -8.47
CA GLY A 32 -2.32 -2.80 -8.45
C GLY A 32 -1.93 -1.33 -8.28
N ASN A 33 -2.87 -0.43 -8.57
CA ASN A 33 -2.76 0.98 -8.24
C ASN A 33 -3.55 1.26 -6.95
N ILE A 34 -2.84 1.53 -5.86
CA ILE A 34 -3.46 1.72 -4.55
C ILE A 34 -3.36 3.19 -4.17
N ALA A 35 -4.47 3.75 -3.72
CA ALA A 35 -4.57 5.09 -3.18
C ALA A 35 -4.37 5.07 -1.65
N TRP A 36 -3.62 6.03 -1.14
CA TRP A 36 -3.58 6.36 0.27
C TRP A 36 -4.47 7.59 0.46
N GLY A 37 -5.63 7.39 1.11
CA GLY A 37 -6.71 8.37 1.19
C GLY A 37 -6.32 9.63 1.93
N SER A 38 -5.82 9.50 3.15
CA SER A 38 -5.38 10.62 3.99
C SER A 38 -4.30 11.51 3.34
N GLU A 39 -3.38 10.92 2.59
CA GLU A 39 -2.27 11.62 1.94
C GLU A 39 -2.55 12.01 0.48
N ASN A 40 -3.73 11.66 -0.04
CA ASN A 40 -4.18 11.90 -1.42
C ASN A 40 -3.11 11.54 -2.47
N VAL A 41 -2.53 10.35 -2.34
CA VAL A 41 -1.50 9.83 -3.25
C VAL A 41 -1.88 8.45 -3.74
N SER A 42 -1.66 8.18 -5.03
CA SER A 42 -1.78 6.83 -5.59
C SER A 42 -0.43 6.32 -6.02
N LYS A 43 -0.15 5.05 -5.73
CA LYS A 43 1.08 4.36 -6.13
C LYS A 43 0.78 2.98 -6.68
N LYS A 44 1.58 2.63 -7.68
CA LYS A 44 1.65 1.27 -8.20
C LYS A 44 2.41 0.42 -7.20
N VAL A 45 1.74 -0.59 -6.65
CA VAL A 45 2.27 -1.45 -5.59
C VAL A 45 2.02 -2.93 -5.92
N ARG A 46 2.92 -3.78 -5.46
CA ARG A 46 2.75 -5.23 -5.59
C ARG A 46 1.69 -5.73 -4.62
N ILE A 47 0.85 -6.62 -5.10
CA ILE A 47 -0.14 -7.34 -4.29
C ILE A 47 0.58 -8.57 -3.74
N LEU A 48 0.62 -8.69 -2.42
CA LEU A 48 1.30 -9.78 -1.73
C LEU A 48 0.34 -10.96 -1.51
N ASP A 49 -0.82 -10.68 -0.95
CA ASP A 49 -1.82 -11.71 -0.69
C ASP A 49 -3.26 -11.19 -0.64
N VAL A 50 -4.21 -12.10 -0.78
CA VAL A 50 -5.63 -11.84 -0.49
C VAL A 50 -5.92 -12.41 0.89
N VAL A 51 -6.39 -11.58 1.82
CA VAL A 51 -6.52 -11.99 3.23
C VAL A 51 -7.98 -12.20 3.63
N TYR A 52 -8.87 -11.38 3.10
CA TYR A 52 -10.28 -11.45 3.43
C TYR A 52 -11.16 -11.16 2.23
N ASN A 53 -12.28 -11.88 2.16
CA ASN A 53 -13.35 -11.62 1.22
C ASN A 53 -14.67 -11.84 1.95
N ALA A 54 -15.59 -10.89 1.83
CA ALA A 54 -16.88 -10.94 2.51
C ALA A 54 -17.80 -12.06 1.99
N SER A 55 -17.66 -12.43 0.71
CA SER A 55 -18.60 -13.37 0.07
C SER A 55 -18.26 -14.84 0.32
N SER A 56 -16.98 -15.22 0.28
CA SER A 56 -16.58 -16.62 0.44
C SER A 56 -15.11 -16.75 0.83
N ASN A 57 -14.83 -17.71 1.71
CA ASN A 57 -13.48 -18.10 2.09
C ASN A 57 -12.72 -18.81 0.97
N GLU A 58 -13.41 -19.45 0.03
CA GLU A 58 -12.76 -20.10 -1.13
C GLU A 58 -12.05 -19.08 -2.02
N LEU A 59 -12.57 -17.86 -2.11
CA LEU A 59 -11.95 -16.78 -2.89
C LEU A 59 -10.64 -16.30 -2.26
N VAL A 60 -10.52 -16.40 -0.93
CA VAL A 60 -9.27 -16.13 -0.21
C VAL A 60 -8.28 -17.26 -0.49
N ARG A 61 -8.72 -18.52 -0.35
CA ARG A 61 -7.87 -19.71 -0.56
C ARG A 61 -7.28 -19.77 -1.98
N THR A 62 -8.10 -19.45 -2.97
CA THR A 62 -7.70 -19.41 -4.39
C THR A 62 -6.97 -18.13 -4.79
N LYS A 63 -6.82 -17.15 -3.87
CA LYS A 63 -6.21 -15.85 -4.14
C LYS A 63 -6.89 -15.13 -5.32
N THR A 64 -8.23 -15.17 -5.32
CA THR A 64 -9.06 -14.52 -6.33
C THR A 64 -9.26 -13.04 -5.99
N LEU A 65 -8.95 -12.18 -6.96
CA LEU A 65 -9.03 -10.73 -6.88
C LEU A 65 -10.43 -10.27 -7.35
N CYS A 66 -11.24 -9.84 -6.38
CA CYS A 66 -12.59 -9.33 -6.60
C CYS A 66 -12.75 -7.92 -6.02
N LYS A 67 -13.79 -7.21 -6.47
CA LYS A 67 -14.20 -5.95 -5.82
C LYS A 67 -14.49 -6.22 -4.34
N ASN A 68 -14.06 -5.31 -3.47
CA ASN A 68 -14.15 -5.36 -2.01
C ASN A 68 -13.37 -6.49 -1.35
N ALA A 69 -12.50 -7.20 -2.07
CA ALA A 69 -11.55 -8.10 -1.43
C ALA A 69 -10.50 -7.26 -0.68
N ILE A 70 -10.14 -7.72 0.52
CA ILE A 70 -9.07 -7.12 1.33
C ILE A 70 -7.78 -7.86 1.02
N ILE A 71 -6.78 -7.09 0.61
CA ILE A 71 -5.48 -7.55 0.16
C ILE A 71 -4.37 -7.00 1.05
N GLN A 72 -3.26 -7.73 1.14
CA GLN A 72 -1.99 -7.23 1.63
C GLN A 72 -1.19 -6.69 0.45
N VAL A 73 -0.66 -5.48 0.59
CA VAL A 73 0.15 -4.81 -0.43
C VAL A 73 1.49 -4.37 0.15
N ASP A 74 2.47 -4.24 -0.74
CA ASP A 74 3.81 -3.73 -0.40
C ASP A 74 3.75 -2.25 0.02
N GLY A 75 4.22 -1.94 1.22
CA GLY A 75 4.27 -0.58 1.78
C GLY A 75 5.46 0.25 1.30
N GLN A 76 6.46 -0.36 0.66
CA GLN A 76 7.70 0.30 0.28
C GLN A 76 7.52 1.52 -0.66
N PRO A 77 6.67 1.47 -1.69
CA PRO A 77 6.45 2.63 -2.58
C PRO A 77 5.84 3.84 -1.85
N PHE A 78 5.00 3.61 -0.84
CA PHE A 78 4.43 4.66 -0.01
C PHE A 78 5.44 5.22 0.98
N ARG A 79 6.26 4.36 1.60
CA ARG A 79 7.36 4.76 2.49
C ARG A 79 8.38 5.67 1.77
N GLN A 80 8.79 5.29 0.56
CA GLN A 80 9.69 6.11 -0.26
C GLN A 80 9.07 7.46 -0.62
N TRP A 81 7.79 7.47 -0.98
CA TRP A 81 7.07 8.71 -1.26
C TRP A 81 7.01 9.60 -0.02
N TYR A 82 6.78 9.01 1.15
CA TYR A 82 6.71 9.71 2.43
C TYR A 82 8.02 10.38 2.80
N LEU A 83 9.13 9.65 2.68
CA LEU A 83 10.47 10.17 2.88
C LEU A 83 10.76 11.34 1.93
N LYS A 84 10.37 11.22 0.66
CA LYS A 84 10.55 12.31 -0.31
C LYS A 84 9.70 13.55 0.03
N ARG A 85 8.47 13.35 0.51
CA ARG A 85 7.47 14.40 0.76
C ARG A 85 7.73 15.15 2.06
N TYR A 86 7.99 14.43 3.15
CA TYR A 86 8.11 14.96 4.51
C TYR A 86 9.54 14.90 5.05
N GLY A 87 10.39 14.03 4.52
CA GLY A 87 11.74 13.79 5.08
C GLY A 87 11.73 12.88 6.30
N ILE A 88 10.60 12.21 6.57
CA ILE A 88 10.42 11.29 7.69
C ILE A 88 10.38 9.85 7.16
N ASP A 89 11.06 8.95 7.85
CA ASP A 89 11.09 7.54 7.51
C ASP A 89 10.11 6.74 8.38
N LEU A 90 9.10 6.12 7.77
CA LEU A 90 7.99 5.42 8.46
C LEU A 90 8.31 3.99 8.91
N GLY A 91 9.53 3.49 8.69
CA GLY A 91 9.86 2.09 9.00
C GLY A 91 11.16 1.90 9.78
N LYS A 92 11.59 2.91 10.55
CA LYS A 92 12.63 2.76 11.57
C LYS A 92 12.00 3.13 12.92
N LYS A 93 11.87 2.17 13.84
CA LYS A 93 11.53 2.50 15.24
C LYS A 93 12.65 3.38 15.80
N GLY A 94 12.29 4.55 16.31
CA GLY A 94 13.22 5.44 17.01
C GLY A 94 14.04 6.34 16.09
N LYS A 95 13.37 7.32 15.48
CA LYS A 95 13.85 8.71 15.34
C LYS A 95 12.70 9.54 14.76
N VAL A 96 11.82 10.00 15.65
CA VAL A 96 11.21 11.31 15.43
C VAL A 96 12.40 12.24 15.20
N ALA A 97 12.57 12.72 13.98
CA ALA A 97 13.63 13.64 13.61
C ALA A 97 13.40 14.99 14.32
N LYS A 98 13.63 15.04 15.62
CA LYS A 98 14.00 16.26 16.33
C LYS A 98 15.45 16.55 15.96
N PRO A 99 15.79 17.77 15.54
CA PRO A 99 17.18 18.16 15.35
C PRO A 99 17.78 18.32 16.74
N LYS A 100 18.55 17.34 17.22
CA LYS A 100 19.46 17.54 18.35
C LYS A 100 20.74 16.73 18.18
N ASP A 101 21.80 17.46 18.46
CA ASP A 101 23.19 17.10 18.56
C ASP A 101 23.50 15.82 19.37
N LYS A 102 24.63 15.21 18.96
CA LYS A 102 25.53 14.31 19.70
C LYS A 102 25.10 12.85 19.99
N LYS A 103 25.93 11.97 19.39
CA LYS A 103 26.50 10.67 19.82
C LYS A 103 25.70 9.77 20.76
N GLU A 104 25.45 8.53 20.31
CA GLU A 104 26.09 7.33 20.85
C GLU A 104 25.91 6.11 19.92
N GLU A 105 26.86 5.18 20.02
CA GLU A 105 27.17 4.04 19.12
C GLU A 105 26.42 2.75 19.45
N GLY A 106 26.42 1.80 18.49
CA GLY A 106 25.97 0.40 18.63
C GLY A 106 24.95 0.00 17.56
N ASP A 107 25.37 -0.20 16.29
CA ASP A 107 25.60 -1.52 15.63
C ASP A 107 24.32 -2.37 15.58
N GLU A 108 23.54 -2.35 14.49
CA GLU A 108 23.75 -3.29 13.39
C GLU A 108 24.01 -2.65 12.03
N LYS A 109 24.99 -3.26 11.36
CA LYS A 109 25.73 -2.80 10.20
C LYS A 109 25.35 -3.68 9.00
N LYS A 110 24.30 -3.30 8.28
CA LYS A 110 24.10 -3.63 6.86
C LYS A 110 23.17 -2.58 6.27
N ASP A 111 23.57 -2.00 5.14
CA ASP A 111 22.98 -0.81 4.49
C ASP A 111 23.47 0.56 4.98
N LYS A 112 24.75 0.64 5.37
CA LYS A 112 25.54 1.90 5.37
C LYS A 112 26.26 2.08 4.03
N LYS A 113 25.51 2.16 2.94
CA LYS A 113 26.03 2.66 1.66
C LYS A 113 24.91 3.47 0.99
N ASP A 114 25.19 4.75 0.78
CA ASP A 114 24.36 5.73 0.04
C ASP A 114 23.26 6.47 0.81
N GLU A 115 23.63 7.27 1.81
CA GLU A 115 22.97 8.58 2.00
C GLU A 115 24.06 9.62 2.28
N GLU A 116 24.79 10.02 1.23
CA GLU A 116 25.28 11.39 1.21
C GLU A 116 24.06 12.30 1.37
N PRO A 117 24.09 13.30 2.28
CA PRO A 117 23.01 14.27 2.37
C PRO A 117 22.99 15.04 1.06
N GLU A 118 22.16 14.60 0.10
CA GLU A 118 21.95 15.33 -1.15
C GLU A 118 21.74 16.80 -0.78
N LYS A 119 22.57 17.68 -1.33
CA LYS A 119 22.51 19.12 -1.09
C LYS A 119 21.16 19.63 -1.60
N LYS A 120 20.15 19.62 -0.73
CA LYS A 120 18.80 20.10 -1.03
C LYS A 120 18.75 21.61 -0.89
N SER A 121 18.03 22.27 -1.79
CA SER A 121 17.87 23.72 -1.74
C SER A 121 17.13 24.13 -0.46
N ARG A 122 17.45 25.32 0.06
CA ARG A 122 16.81 25.89 1.27
C ARG A 122 15.28 25.91 1.16
N HIS A 123 14.75 26.18 -0.03
CA HIS A 123 13.31 26.15 -0.30
C HIS A 123 12.69 24.75 -0.12
N VAL A 124 13.38 23.68 -0.51
CA VAL A 124 12.87 22.31 -0.35
C VAL A 124 12.82 21.93 1.12
N ILE A 125 13.85 22.30 1.90
CA ILE A 125 13.91 22.07 3.34
C ILE A 125 12.77 22.79 4.05
N ALA A 126 12.58 24.09 3.78
CA ALA A 126 11.48 24.88 4.34
C ALA A 126 10.11 24.30 3.98
N LYS A 127 9.90 23.90 2.71
CA LYS A 127 8.65 23.26 2.27
C LYS A 127 8.39 21.92 2.95
N ARG A 128 9.43 21.13 3.24
CA ARG A 128 9.29 19.87 3.98
C ARG A 128 8.91 20.11 5.42
N ALA A 129 9.62 21.01 6.11
CA ALA A 129 9.33 21.36 7.49
C ALA A 129 7.89 21.87 7.66
N ALA A 130 7.42 22.74 6.76
CA ALA A 130 6.06 23.25 6.78
C ALA A 130 4.99 22.16 6.61
N ARG A 131 5.29 21.10 5.83
CA ARG A 131 4.39 19.96 5.65
C ARG A 131 4.44 19.00 6.85
N ALA A 132 5.64 18.71 7.34
CA ALA A 132 5.85 17.84 8.50
C ALA A 132 5.16 18.39 9.75
N ALA A 133 5.09 19.71 9.92
CA ALA A 133 4.39 20.33 11.04
C ALA A 133 2.87 20.05 11.08
N LYS A 134 2.24 19.81 9.93
CA LYS A 134 0.79 19.52 9.82
C LYS A 134 0.47 18.03 9.73
N GLN A 135 1.51 17.21 9.78
CA GLN A 135 1.41 15.78 9.55
C GLN A 135 0.81 15.08 10.78
N LYS A 136 -0.23 14.27 10.54
CA LYS A 136 -0.79 13.38 11.54
C LYS A 136 -1.11 12.04 10.87
N ILE A 137 -0.35 11.01 11.22
CA ILE A 137 -0.62 9.63 10.80
C ILE A 137 -1.31 8.88 11.93
N ASP A 138 -2.24 8.01 11.57
CA ASP A 138 -2.85 7.05 12.50
C ASP A 138 -1.79 6.03 12.96
N PRO A 139 -1.56 5.86 14.28
CA PRO A 139 -0.61 4.87 14.80
C PRO A 139 -0.84 3.45 14.26
N ALA A 140 -2.10 3.07 14.02
CA ALA A 140 -2.44 1.74 13.52
C ALA A 140 -1.94 1.48 12.08
N ILE A 141 -1.72 2.54 11.30
CA ILE A 141 -1.13 2.50 9.96
C ILE A 141 0.38 2.54 10.06
N GLU A 142 0.95 3.33 10.97
CA GLU A 142 2.39 3.37 11.24
C GLU A 142 2.94 1.99 11.59
N ASP A 143 2.22 1.23 12.43
CA ASP A 143 2.55 -0.17 12.75
C ASP A 143 2.57 -1.08 11.50
N GLN A 144 1.68 -0.83 10.53
CA GLN A 144 1.70 -1.60 9.27
C GLN A 144 2.90 -1.24 8.40
N PHE A 145 3.30 0.03 8.37
CA PHE A 145 4.51 0.46 7.67
C PHE A 145 5.79 -0.17 8.24
N GLN A 146 5.84 -0.42 9.55
CA GLN A 146 6.95 -1.16 10.17
C GLN A 146 7.04 -2.60 9.64
N SER A 147 5.90 -3.27 9.45
CA SER A 147 5.86 -4.62 8.86
C SER A 147 6.17 -4.64 7.35
N GLY A 148 6.14 -3.48 6.70
CA GLY A 148 6.24 -3.35 5.23
C GLY A 148 5.01 -3.86 4.47
N ARG A 149 3.95 -4.27 5.17
CA ARG A 149 2.72 -4.82 4.58
C ARG A 149 1.52 -4.00 5.01
N LEU A 150 0.85 -3.38 4.04
CA LEU A 150 -0.36 -2.59 4.29
C LEU A 150 -1.60 -3.41 3.94
N LEU A 151 -2.69 -3.21 4.70
CA LEU A 151 -4.00 -3.72 4.31
C LEU A 151 -4.68 -2.72 3.38
N ALA A 152 -5.22 -3.21 2.27
CA ALA A 152 -5.93 -2.41 1.29
C ALA A 152 -7.21 -3.10 0.81
N CYS A 153 -8.19 -2.31 0.38
CA CYS A 153 -9.43 -2.79 -0.21
C CYS A 153 -9.43 -2.54 -1.72
N ILE A 154 -9.83 -3.54 -2.50
CA ILE A 154 -10.00 -3.39 -3.96
C ILE A 154 -11.32 -2.66 -4.25
N SER A 155 -11.26 -1.51 -4.91
CA SER A 155 -12.46 -0.74 -5.30
C SER A 155 -12.92 -1.04 -6.74
N SER A 156 -11.97 -1.39 -7.60
CA SER A 156 -12.20 -1.75 -9.00
C SER A 156 -12.86 -3.13 -9.17
N ARG A 157 -13.29 -3.46 -10.40
CA ARG A 157 -13.85 -4.77 -10.78
C ARG A 157 -12.89 -5.47 -11.77
N PRO A 158 -11.87 -6.22 -11.31
CA PRO A 158 -10.79 -6.72 -12.17
C PRO A 158 -11.26 -7.52 -13.39
N GLY A 159 -12.33 -8.31 -13.25
CA GLY A 159 -12.91 -9.08 -14.36
C GLY A 159 -13.61 -8.25 -15.45
N GLN A 160 -13.83 -6.96 -15.24
CA GLN A 160 -14.43 -6.03 -16.20
C GLN A 160 -13.46 -4.93 -16.65
N SER A 161 -12.66 -4.40 -15.72
CA SER A 161 -11.74 -3.29 -15.96
C SER A 161 -10.34 -3.74 -16.35
N GLY A 162 -9.96 -4.99 -16.07
CA GLY A 162 -8.64 -5.53 -16.41
C GLY A 162 -7.51 -5.01 -15.52
N ARG A 163 -7.87 -4.36 -14.41
CA ARG A 163 -6.95 -3.71 -13.47
C ARG A 163 -7.44 -3.86 -12.04
N VAL A 164 -6.50 -3.78 -11.10
CA VAL A 164 -6.77 -3.72 -9.67
C VAL A 164 -6.40 -2.33 -9.18
N ASP A 165 -7.44 -1.53 -8.97
CA ASP A 165 -7.36 -0.28 -8.21
C ASP A 165 -8.01 -0.49 -6.85
N GLY A 166 -7.46 0.17 -5.84
CA GLY A 166 -7.90 0.06 -4.45
C GLY A 166 -7.40 1.20 -3.58
N TYR A 167 -7.67 1.12 -2.29
CA TYR A 167 -7.21 2.10 -1.30
C TYR A 167 -6.72 1.42 -0.02
N VAL A 168 -5.76 2.04 0.67
CA VAL A 168 -5.27 1.59 1.98
C VAL A 168 -6.39 1.74 3.00
N LEU A 169 -6.59 0.72 3.84
CA LEU A 169 -7.57 0.77 4.93
C LEU A 169 -7.06 1.67 6.06
N GLU A 170 -7.90 2.58 6.54
CA GLU A 170 -7.58 3.55 7.59
C GLU A 170 -8.67 3.56 8.68
N GLY A 171 -8.34 4.06 9.88
CA GLY A 171 -9.29 4.33 10.97
C GLY A 171 -10.19 3.14 11.35
N GLU A 172 -11.49 3.39 11.46
CA GLU A 172 -12.48 2.40 11.90
C GLU A 172 -12.54 1.17 10.99
N GLU A 173 -12.47 1.35 9.67
CA GLU A 173 -12.46 0.24 8.72
C GLU A 173 -11.27 -0.68 8.98
N LEU A 174 -10.09 -0.10 9.20
CA LEU A 174 -8.88 -0.86 9.50
C LEU A 174 -9.05 -1.67 10.79
N THR A 175 -9.56 -1.05 11.86
CA THR A 175 -9.79 -1.74 13.13
C THR A 175 -10.82 -2.86 13.00
N PHE A 176 -11.89 -2.65 12.23
CA PHE A 176 -12.92 -3.65 11.97
C PHE A 176 -12.35 -4.90 11.28
N TYR A 177 -11.59 -4.71 10.20
CA TYR A 177 -10.99 -5.83 9.48
C TYR A 177 -9.87 -6.51 10.27
N LYS A 178 -9.04 -5.77 11.03
CA LYS A 178 -8.06 -6.37 11.94
C LYS A 178 -8.73 -7.31 12.95
N ARG A 179 -9.80 -6.86 13.62
CA ARG A 179 -10.57 -7.69 14.56
C ARG A 179 -11.17 -8.94 13.90
N LYS A 180 -11.69 -8.81 12.68
CA LYS A 180 -12.24 -9.95 11.92
C LYS A 180 -11.17 -10.98 11.56
N LEU A 181 -9.97 -10.52 11.17
CA LEU A 181 -8.84 -11.39 10.85
C LEU A 181 -8.32 -12.14 12.07
N GLU A 182 -8.21 -11.46 13.21
CA GLU A 182 -7.79 -12.08 14.48
C GLU A 182 -8.78 -13.13 14.96
N LYS A 183 -10.09 -12.85 14.87
CA LYS A 183 -11.15 -13.81 15.23
C LYS A 183 -11.13 -15.08 14.38
N LYS A 184 -10.72 -14.98 13.11
CA LYS A 184 -10.62 -16.13 12.20
C LYS A 184 -9.38 -16.99 12.48
N ARG A 185 -8.39 -16.44 13.20
CA ARG A 185 -7.11 -17.10 13.50
C ARG A 185 -7.09 -17.78 14.87
N LYS A 186 -8.01 -17.41 15.76
CA LYS A 186 -8.34 -18.14 17.00
C LYS A 186 -9.26 -19.30 16.66
#